data_AF-A0A7G8ZGE0-F1
#
_entry.id   AF-A0A7G8ZGE0-F1
#
_cell.length_a   1.000
_cell.length_b   1.000
_cell.length_c   1.000
_cell.angle_alpha   90.00
_cell.angle_beta   90.00
_cell.angle_gamma   90.00
#
_symmetry.space_group_name_H-M   'P 1'
#
loop_
_entity.id
_entity.type
_entity.pdbx_description
1 polymer ?
#
loop_
_entity_poly.entity_id
_entity_poly.type
_entity_poly.pdbx_seq_one_letter_code
_entity_poly.pdbx_strand_id
1 'polypeptide(L)' 'MAVPKKRTSKSKKKTRKALWTAKAKKAAVKAFSQARSVLTGRPSSFYYAANNDIYKK' A
#
# COMPACT_ATOMS: atom_id res chain seq x y z
N MET A 1 -31.56 -15.57 11.83
CA MET A 1 -30.29 -15.12 11.21
C MET A 1 -30.39 -15.31 9.69
N ALA A 2 -29.90 -14.37 8.90
CA ALA A 2 -29.95 -14.48 7.43
C ALA A 2 -28.91 -15.49 6.92
N VAL A 3 -29.34 -16.42 6.07
CA VAL A 3 -28.49 -17.47 5.47
C VAL A 3 -28.56 -17.34 3.94
N PRO A 4 -27.43 -17.41 3.22
CA PRO A 4 -27.44 -17.36 1.77
C PRO A 4 -28.18 -18.58 1.20
N LYS A 5 -29.25 -18.34 0.44
CA LYS A 5 -30.03 -19.41 -0.20
C LYS A 5 -29.21 -20.18 -1.25
N LYS A 6 -28.26 -19.51 -1.90
CA LYS A 6 -27.39 -20.06 -2.95
C LYS A 6 -25.99 -19.50 -2.80
N ARG A 7 -24.99 -20.26 -3.25
CA ARG A 7 -23.61 -19.80 -3.29
C ARG A 7 -23.44 -18.68 -4.32
N THR A 8 -22.53 -17.74 -4.06
CA THR A 8 -22.13 -16.75 -5.07
C THR A 8 -21.43 -17.42 -6.25
N SER A 9 -21.66 -16.92 -7.46
CA SER A 9 -20.96 -17.40 -8.65
C SER A 9 -19.44 -17.20 -8.52
N LYS A 10 -18.67 -18.03 -9.25
CA LYS A 10 -17.20 -17.95 -9.28
C LYS A 10 -16.72 -16.55 -9.70
N SER A 11 -17.38 -15.97 -10.70
CA SER A 11 -17.10 -14.62 -11.20
C SER A 11 -17.25 -13.55 -10.11
N LYS A 12 -18.41 -13.50 -9.43
CA LYS A 12 -18.67 -12.53 -8.35
C LYS A 12 -17.66 -12.66 -7.19
N LYS A 13 -17.26 -13.89 -6.84
CA LYS A 13 -16.21 -14.13 -5.83
C LYS A 13 -14.85 -13.59 -6.28
N LYS A 14 -14.45 -13.82 -7.55
CA LYS A 14 -13.17 -13.35 -8.11
C LYS A 14 -13.12 -11.82 -8.18
N THR A 15 -14.19 -11.16 -8.62
CA THR A 15 -14.27 -9.69 -8.66
C THR A 15 -14.08 -9.08 -7.28
N ARG A 16 -14.73 -9.61 -6.24
CA ARG A 16 -14.56 -9.10 -4.86
C ARG A 16 -13.10 -9.26 -4.38
N LYS A 17 -12.44 -10.38 -4.69
CA LYS A 17 -11.02 -10.58 -4.38
C LYS A 17 -10.12 -9.59 -5.13
N ALA A 18 -10.39 -9.36 -6.41
CA ALA A 18 -9.63 -8.41 -7.23
C ALA A 18 -9.73 -6.97 -6.69
N LEU A 19 -10.91 -6.55 -6.23
CA LEU A 19 -11.09 -5.24 -5.59
C LEU A 19 -10.29 -5.13 -4.28
N TRP A 20 -10.21 -6.23 -3.51
CA TRP A 20 -9.40 -6.26 -2.29
C TRP A 20 -7.90 -6.14 -2.60
N THR A 21 -7.39 -6.88 -3.59
CA THR A 21 -5.97 -6.80 -3.99
C THR A 21 -5.60 -5.49 -4.71
N ALA A 22 -6.54 -4.85 -5.40
CA ALA A 22 -6.32 -3.55 -6.04
C ALA A 22 -5.96 -2.44 -5.03
N LYS A 23 -6.48 -2.52 -3.79
CA LYS A 23 -6.12 -1.60 -2.71
C LYS A 23 -4.63 -1.70 -2.36
N ALA A 24 -4.10 -2.92 -2.28
CA ALA A 24 -2.68 -3.16 -2.03
C ALA A 24 -1.80 -2.60 -3.16
N LYS A 25 -2.22 -2.76 -4.42
CA LYS A 25 -1.51 -2.16 -5.56
C LYS A 25 -1.40 -0.64 -5.45
N LYS A 26 -2.47 0.05 -5.03
CA LYS A 26 -2.47 1.51 -4.82
C LYS A 26 -1.49 1.91 -3.70
N ALA A 27 -1.43 1.14 -2.61
CA ALA A 27 -0.48 1.38 -1.53
C ALA A 27 0.97 1.18 -1.99
N ALA A 28 1.23 0.13 -2.78
CA ALA A 28 2.56 -0.17 -3.31
C ALA A 28 3.11 0.97 -4.19
N VAL A 29 2.29 1.55 -5.07
CA VAL A 29 2.70 2.69 -5.92
C VAL A 29 3.13 3.90 -5.07
N LYS A 30 2.36 4.21 -4.02
CA LYS A 30 2.68 5.31 -3.09
C LYS A 30 3.99 5.04 -2.34
N ALA A 31 4.14 3.82 -1.79
CA ALA A 31 5.34 3.41 -1.07
C ALA A 31 6.58 3.48 -1.97
N PHE A 32 6.48 3.03 -3.22
CA PHE A 32 7.59 3.10 -4.17
C PHE A 32 8.00 4.54 -4.48
N SER A 33 7.04 5.45 -4.69
CA SER A 33 7.34 6.88 -4.88
C SER A 33 8.03 7.48 -3.66
N GLN A 34 7.62 7.10 -2.45
CA GLN A 34 8.26 7.56 -1.21
C GLN A 34 9.69 7.02 -1.10
N ALA A 35 9.90 5.73 -1.37
CA ALA A 35 11.23 5.11 -1.34
C ALA A 35 12.21 5.82 -2.29
N ARG A 36 11.79 6.15 -3.52
CA ARG A 36 12.62 6.94 -4.44
C ARG A 36 12.99 8.31 -3.87
N SER A 37 12.04 8.98 -3.21
CA SER A 37 12.29 10.28 -2.57
C SER A 37 13.29 10.19 -1.41
N VAL A 38 13.30 9.08 -0.68
CA VAL A 38 14.31 8.81 0.35
C VAL A 38 15.68 8.59 -0.28
N LEU A 39 15.76 7.76 -1.31
CA LEU A 39 17.02 7.42 -1.99
C LEU A 39 17.71 8.63 -2.62
N THR A 40 16.96 9.64 -3.08
CA THR A 40 17.54 10.87 -3.63
C THR A 40 18.02 11.86 -2.57
N GLY A 41 17.82 11.57 -1.27
CA GLY A 41 18.27 12.43 -0.16
C GLY A 41 17.59 13.80 -0.10
N ARG A 42 16.48 13.99 -0.83
CA ARG A 42 15.71 15.25 -0.88
C ARG A 42 14.22 15.00 -0.65
N PRO A 43 13.81 14.50 0.53
CA PRO A 43 12.39 14.40 0.84
C PRO A 43 11.78 15.80 0.96
N SER A 44 10.81 16.12 0.12
CA SER A 44 10.21 17.47 0.04
C SER A 44 9.16 17.76 1.13
N SER A 45 8.59 16.73 1.76
CA SER A 45 7.40 16.86 2.61
C SER A 45 7.40 16.05 3.89
N PHE A 46 8.37 15.14 4.11
CA PHE A 46 8.42 14.32 5.32
C PHE A 46 9.86 14.20 5.83
N TYR A 47 10.01 14.10 7.15
CA TYR A 47 11.28 13.85 7.81
C TYR A 47 11.43 12.36 8.10
N TYR A 48 12.58 11.79 7.79
CA TYR A 48 12.95 10.43 8.18
C TYR A 48 14.36 10.51 8.76
N ALA A 49 14.57 9.93 9.93
CA ALA A 49 15.90 9.90 10.56
C ALA A 49 16.81 8.97 9.76
N ALA A 50 17.68 9.54 8.93
CA ALA A 50 18.75 8.79 8.32
C ALA A 50 19.86 8.55 9.36
N ASN A 51 20.57 7.42 9.27
CA ASN A 51 21.63 7.09 10.22
C ASN A 51 22.67 8.21 10.35
N ASN A 52 22.92 8.99 9.29
CA ASN A 52 23.85 10.12 9.30
C ASN A 52 23.36 11.33 10.12
N ASP A 53 22.06 11.46 10.37
CA ASP A 53 21.50 12.57 11.17
C ASP A 53 21.60 12.27 12.68
N ILE A 54 21.68 11.00 13.08
CA ILE A 54 21.76 10.56 14.48
C ILE A 54 23.17 10.81 15.07
N TYR A 55 24.21 10.77 14.23
CA TYR A 55 25.60 11.02 14.64
C TYR A 55 26.05 12.48 14.48
N LYS A 56 25.19 13.36 13.92
CA LYS A 56 25.40 14.81 13.95
C LYS A 56 24.93 15.34 15.31
N LYS A 57 25.80 15.27 16.32
CA LYS A 57 25.65 16.00 17.58
C LYS A 57 26.66 17.15 17.62
#